data_AF-A0A7V0Q925-F1
#
_entry.id   AF-A0A7V0Q925-F1
#
_cell.length_a   1.000
_cell.length_b   1.000
_cell.length_c   1.000
_cell.angle_alpha   90.00
_cell.angle_beta   90.00
_cell.angle_gamma   90.00
#
_symmetry.space_group_name_H-M   'P 1'
#
loop_
_entity.id
_entity.type
_entity.pdbx_description
1 polymer ?
#
loop_
_entity_poly.entity_id
_entity_poly.type
_entity_poly.pdbx_seq_one_letter_code
_entity_poly.pdbx_strand_id
1 'polypeptide(L)'
;MKKGFLLILMLFFVFILNAPLFAGEWESFTVKNYRILYHHYQAKLAREVAETILKAEPKYQSVFGEIPKDTIRVLLADKRKEFDRLTYNTIPEWSKGVTRPDIHLIV
;
A
#
# COMPACT_ATOMS: atom_id res chain seq x y z
N MET A 1 -29.90 26.41 -31.49
CA MET A 1 -28.61 26.14 -30.80
C MET A 1 -28.72 25.68 -29.34
N LYS A 2 -29.83 25.09 -28.86
CA LYS A 2 -29.96 24.75 -27.41
C LYS A 2 -30.11 23.26 -27.07
N LYS A 3 -30.41 22.39 -28.05
CA LYS A 3 -30.66 20.95 -27.80
C LYS A 3 -29.40 20.08 -27.81
N GLY A 4 -28.44 20.37 -28.69
CA GLY A 4 -27.17 19.61 -28.76
C GLY A 4 -26.25 19.85 -27.55
N PHE A 5 -26.26 21.06 -27.00
CA PHE A 5 -25.47 21.41 -25.81
C PHE A 5 -25.92 20.63 -24.57
N LEU A 6 -27.24 20.43 -24.41
CA LEU A 6 -27.80 19.67 -23.29
C LEU A 6 -27.40 18.19 -23.34
N LEU A 7 -27.37 17.61 -24.55
CA LEU A 7 -26.98 16.22 -24.76
C LEU A 7 -25.49 16.00 -24.46
N ILE A 8 -24.62 16.93 -24.87
CA ILE A 8 -23.18 16.89 -24.58
C ILE A 8 -22.94 17.03 -23.06
N LEU A 9 -23.68 17.92 -22.39
CA LEU A 9 -23.58 18.09 -20.94
C LEU A 9 -24.02 16.82 -20.18
N MET A 10 -25.09 16.16 -20.63
CA MET A 10 -25.52 14.87 -20.06
C MET A 10 -24.47 13.77 -20.27
N LEU A 11 -23.91 13.65 -21.48
CA LEU A 11 -22.88 12.64 -21.76
C LEU A 11 -21.61 12.88 -20.93
N PHE A 12 -21.23 14.15 -20.74
CA PHE A 12 -20.11 14.53 -19.87
C PHE A 12 -20.37 14.20 -18.40
N PHE A 13 -21.59 14.42 -17.90
CA PHE A 13 -21.98 14.04 -16.53
C PHE A 13 -22.00 12.53 -16.33
N VAL A 14 -22.48 11.76 -17.30
CA VAL A 14 -22.45 10.28 -17.26
C VAL A 14 -21.02 9.77 -17.25
N PHE A 15 -20.10 10.43 -17.97
CA PHE A 15 -18.68 10.07 -18.00
C PHE A 15 -17.96 10.43 -16.69
N ILE A 16 -18.32 11.54 -16.04
CA ILE A 16 -17.76 11.91 -14.71
C ILE A 16 -18.32 11.02 -13.60
N LEU A 17 -19.59 10.63 -13.67
CA LEU A 17 -20.23 9.76 -12.67
C LEU A 17 -19.78 8.29 -12.78
N ASN A 18 -19.40 7.83 -13.98
CA ASN A 18 -18.84 6.49 -14.21
C ASN A 18 -17.32 6.48 -14.34
N ALA A 19 -16.65 7.63 -14.23
CA ALA A 19 -15.22 7.62 -14.00
C ALA A 19 -15.03 6.84 -12.70
N PRO A 20 -14.29 5.72 -12.69
CA PRO A 20 -14.00 5.04 -11.45
C PRO A 20 -13.41 6.11 -10.54
N LEU A 21 -14.10 6.41 -9.46
CA LEU A 21 -13.49 7.02 -8.30
C LEU A 21 -12.36 6.06 -7.97
N PHE A 22 -11.15 6.34 -8.47
CA PHE A 22 -9.93 5.61 -8.17
C PHE A 22 -9.66 5.80 -6.67
N ALA A 23 -10.50 5.21 -5.83
CA ALA A 23 -10.10 4.79 -4.51
C ALA A 23 -8.94 3.84 -4.79
N GLY A 24 -7.71 4.29 -4.50
CA GLY A 24 -6.49 3.59 -4.87
C GLY A 24 -6.64 2.10 -4.56
N GLU A 25 -6.74 1.29 -5.62
CA GLU A 25 -6.93 -0.14 -5.45
C GLU A 25 -5.63 -0.68 -4.87
N TRP A 26 -5.73 -1.15 -3.64
CA TRP A 26 -4.64 -1.84 -2.98
C TRP A 26 -4.41 -3.16 -3.71
N GLU A 27 -3.21 -3.30 -4.26
CA GLU A 27 -2.70 -4.55 -4.76
C GLU A 27 -1.89 -5.27 -3.69
N SER A 28 -1.69 -6.57 -3.87
CA SER A 28 -0.75 -7.31 -3.04
C SER A 28 -0.08 -8.44 -3.78
N PHE A 29 1.15 -8.75 -3.36
CA PHE A 29 1.81 -10.00 -3.70
C PHE A 29 2.55 -10.54 -2.46
N THR A 30 2.94 -11.81 -2.52
CA THR A 30 3.61 -12.50 -1.42
C THR A 30 4.98 -12.97 -1.86
N VAL A 31 5.99 -12.75 -1.00
CA VAL A 31 7.34 -13.26 -1.15
C VAL A 31 7.71 -13.95 0.15
N LYS A 32 7.89 -15.28 0.10
CA LYS A 32 8.03 -16.14 1.30
C LYS A 32 6.86 -15.91 2.27
N ASN A 33 7.15 -15.50 3.51
CA ASN A 33 6.18 -15.17 4.55
C ASN A 33 5.83 -13.66 4.59
N TYR A 34 6.27 -12.85 3.64
CA TYR A 34 5.97 -11.42 3.60
C TYR A 34 4.88 -11.13 2.56
N ARG A 35 3.74 -10.60 3.02
CA ARG A 35 2.68 -10.08 2.15
C ARG A 35 2.83 -8.57 2.03
N ILE A 36 3.13 -8.10 0.82
CA ILE A 36 3.34 -6.68 0.54
C ILE A 36 2.05 -6.13 -0.07
N LEU A 37 1.49 -5.09 0.54
CA LEU A 37 0.30 -4.37 0.12
C LEU A 37 0.71 -2.96 -0.32
N TYR A 38 0.26 -2.53 -1.48
CA TYR A 38 0.68 -1.28 -2.10
C TYR A 38 -0.39 -0.76 -3.06
N HIS A 39 -0.37 0.53 -3.38
CA HIS A 39 -1.20 1.07 -4.47
C HIS A 39 -0.57 0.76 -5.83
N HIS A 40 -1.38 0.43 -6.86
CA HIS A 40 -0.89 0.03 -8.19
C HIS A 40 0.32 0.84 -8.74
N TYR A 41 0.29 2.17 -8.65
CA TYR A 41 1.36 3.04 -9.15
C TYR A 41 2.69 2.94 -8.36
N GLN A 42 2.68 2.30 -7.19
CA GLN A 42 3.85 2.00 -6.36
C GLN A 42 4.44 0.61 -6.63
N ALA A 43 3.99 -0.11 -7.68
CA ALA A 43 4.44 -1.47 -7.98
C ALA A 43 5.98 -1.61 -8.03
N LYS A 44 6.69 -0.59 -8.54
CA LYS A 44 8.17 -0.57 -8.56
C LYS A 44 8.74 -0.56 -7.14
N LEU A 45 8.26 0.35 -6.29
CA LEU A 45 8.69 0.44 -4.89
C LEU A 45 8.39 -0.86 -4.13
N ALA A 46 7.21 -1.45 -4.35
CA ALA A 46 6.84 -2.72 -3.72
C ALA A 46 7.83 -3.85 -4.07
N ARG A 47 8.29 -3.93 -5.33
CA ARG A 47 9.32 -4.88 -5.75
C ARG A 47 10.68 -4.61 -5.11
N GLU A 48 11.10 -3.35 -5.04
CA GLU A 48 12.36 -2.96 -4.37
C GLU A 48 12.34 -3.30 -2.86
N VAL A 49 11.19 -3.13 -2.20
CA VAL A 49 10.98 -3.56 -0.82
C VAL A 49 11.10 -5.08 -0.70
N ALA A 50 10.48 -5.84 -1.61
CA ALA A 50 10.57 -7.30 -1.63
C ALA A 50 12.02 -7.78 -1.81
N GLU A 51 12.77 -7.19 -2.73
CA GLU A 51 14.18 -7.49 -2.93
C GLU A 51 15.02 -7.17 -1.69
N THR A 52 14.72 -6.06 -1.02
CA THR A 52 15.42 -5.65 0.21
C THR A 52 15.17 -6.66 1.33
N ILE A 53 13.92 -7.11 1.49
CA ILE A 53 13.55 -8.17 2.44
C ILE A 53 14.35 -9.45 2.15
N LEU A 54 14.33 -9.92 0.89
CA LEU A 54 15.03 -11.13 0.48
C LEU A 54 16.55 -11.06 0.69
N LYS A 55 17.16 -9.87 0.55
CA LYS A 55 18.58 -9.64 0.81
C LYS A 55 18.89 -9.60 2.31
N ALA A 56 18.00 -9.05 3.13
CA ALA A 56 18.21 -8.88 4.56
C ALA A 56 17.96 -10.18 5.36
N GLU A 57 16.98 -10.97 4.94
CA GLU A 57 16.49 -12.14 5.68
C GLU A 57 17.58 -13.19 5.98
N PRO A 58 18.50 -13.58 5.06
CA PRO A 58 19.56 -14.52 5.38
C PRO A 58 20.48 -14.05 6.52
N LYS A 59 20.70 -12.73 6.61
CA LYS A 59 21.49 -12.12 7.68
C LYS A 59 20.74 -12.12 9.01
N TYR A 60 19.41 -11.93 8.99
CA TYR A 60 18.60 -12.08 10.21
C TYR A 60 18.57 -13.53 10.68
N GLN A 61 18.37 -14.48 9.76
CA GLN A 61 18.35 -15.89 10.09
C GLN A 61 19.68 -16.37 10.68
N SER A 62 20.82 -15.89 10.18
CA SER A 62 22.13 -16.28 10.73
C SER A 62 22.38 -15.76 12.15
N VAL A 63 21.75 -14.65 12.54
CA VAL A 63 21.91 -14.04 13.87
C VAL A 63 20.91 -14.60 14.87
N PHE A 64 19.66 -14.80 14.45
CA PHE A 64 18.54 -15.13 15.35
C PHE A 64 18.06 -16.58 15.23
N GLY A 65 18.60 -17.36 14.29
CA GLY A 65 18.34 -18.80 14.15
C GLY A 65 17.00 -19.16 13.50
N GLU A 66 15.99 -18.30 13.61
CA GLU A 66 14.65 -18.55 13.09
C GLU A 66 14.09 -17.36 12.30
N ILE A 67 13.29 -17.67 11.28
CA ILE A 67 12.46 -16.71 10.56
C ILE A 67 11.03 -16.88 11.08
N PRO A 68 10.28 -15.78 11.34
CA PRO A 68 8.89 -15.88 11.75
C PRO A 68 8.08 -16.74 10.76
N LYS A 69 7.37 -17.74 11.26
CA LYS A 69 6.52 -18.61 10.42
C LYS A 69 5.24 -17.90 9.98
N ASP A 70 4.80 -16.93 10.77
CA ASP A 70 3.60 -16.15 10.49
C ASP A 70 3.80 -15.21 9.30
N THR A 71 2.68 -14.89 8.65
CA THR A 71 2.70 -13.92 7.55
C THR A 71 2.91 -12.51 8.09
N ILE A 72 4.01 -11.88 7.70
CA ILE A 72 4.30 -10.48 7.99
C ILE A 72 3.68 -9.63 6.89
N ARG A 73 2.82 -8.69 7.27
CA ARG A 73 2.19 -7.74 6.35
C ARG A 73 3.03 -6.47 6.28
N VAL A 74 3.36 -6.03 5.07
CA VAL A 74 4.07 -4.79 4.81
C VAL A 74 3.15 -3.89 3.99
N LEU A 75 2.75 -2.75 4.53
CA LEU A 75 1.83 -1.81 3.88
C LEU A 75 2.62 -0.58 3.44
N LEU A 76 2.55 -0.26 2.15
CA LEU A 76 3.18 0.95 1.62
C LEU A 76 2.13 2.07 1.58
N ALA A 77 2.15 2.91 2.61
CA ALA A 77 1.30 4.09 2.65
C ALA A 77 1.79 5.15 1.63
N ASP A 78 0.89 5.67 0.81
CA ASP A 78 1.21 6.71 -0.17
C ASP A 78 1.51 8.07 0.46
N LYS A 79 0.72 8.43 1.47
CA LYS A 79 0.73 9.75 2.08
C LYS A 79 0.72 9.64 3.59
N ARG A 80 1.21 10.69 4.24
CA ARG A 80 1.20 10.81 5.70
C ARG A 80 -0.18 10.55 6.32
N LYS A 81 -1.25 11.09 5.71
CA LYS A 81 -2.64 10.85 6.15
C LYS A 81 -3.05 9.37 6.12
N GLU A 82 -2.58 8.62 5.13
CA GLU A 82 -2.86 7.19 5.04
C GLU A 82 -2.04 6.40 6.08
N PHE A 83 -0.76 6.74 6.23
CA PHE A 83 0.10 6.20 7.29
C PHE A 83 -0.51 6.42 8.68
N ASP A 84 -0.96 7.64 8.96
CA ASP A 84 -1.60 7.99 10.23
C ASP A 84 -2.90 7.21 10.44
N ARG A 85 -3.70 7.00 9.40
CA ARG A 85 -4.90 6.15 9.48
C ARG A 85 -4.56 4.69 9.77
N LEU A 86 -3.57 4.12 9.09
CA LEU A 86 -3.10 2.75 9.30
C LEU A 86 -2.50 2.55 10.70
N THR A 87 -1.97 3.62 11.29
CA THR A 87 -1.31 3.60 12.59
C THR A 87 -2.15 4.23 13.70
N TYR A 88 -3.43 4.53 13.45
CA TYR A 88 -4.36 5.16 14.39
C TYR A 88 -3.85 6.48 15.02
N ASN A 89 -3.05 7.25 14.28
CA ASN A 89 -2.40 8.49 14.73
C ASN A 89 -1.52 8.32 15.98
N THR A 90 -1.05 7.10 16.25
CA THR A 90 -0.26 6.81 17.46
C THR A 90 1.24 7.06 17.27
N ILE A 91 1.67 7.37 16.04
CA ILE A 91 3.09 7.44 15.67
C ILE A 91 3.50 8.89 15.40
N PRO A 92 4.66 9.35 15.92
CA PRO A 92 5.12 10.72 15.73
C PRO A 92 5.24 11.15 14.27
N GLU A 93 5.08 12.46 14.02
CA GLU A 93 5.14 13.06 12.68
C GLU A 93 6.49 12.91 11.98
N TRP A 94 7.57 12.84 12.75
CA TRP A 94 8.92 12.63 12.21
C TRP A 94 9.17 11.19 11.74
N SER A 95 8.34 10.23 12.15
CA SER A 95 8.51 8.84 11.75
C SER A 95 8.10 8.61 10.29
N LYS A 96 8.85 7.75 9.60
CA LYS A 96 8.58 7.34 8.20
C LYS A 96 8.13 5.88 8.09
N GLY A 97 8.03 5.18 9.22
CA GLY A 97 7.63 3.78 9.26
C GLY A 97 7.44 3.31 10.69
N VAL A 98 6.71 2.21 10.87
CA VAL A 98 6.53 1.56 12.16
C VAL A 98 6.41 0.05 12.00
N THR A 99 6.93 -0.68 12.97
CA THR A 99 6.66 -2.11 13.13
C THR A 99 5.71 -2.32 14.31
N ARG A 100 4.74 -3.23 14.14
CA ARG A 100 3.83 -3.71 15.18
C ARG A 100 3.94 -5.24 15.24
N PRO A 101 4.92 -5.75 16.03
CA PRO A 101 5.22 -7.19 16.08
C PRO A 101 4.05 -8.04 16.57
N ASP A 102 3.22 -7.50 17.48
CA ASP A 102 2.04 -8.11 18.07
C ASP A 102 0.98 -8.52 17.04
N ILE A 103 0.98 -7.88 15.88
CA ILE A 103 0.06 -8.16 14.77
C ILE A 103 0.79 -8.43 13.45
N HIS A 104 2.10 -8.73 13.49
CA HIS A 104 2.95 -9.01 12.34
C HIS A 104 2.82 -7.96 11.21
N LEU A 105 2.93 -6.68 11.57
CA LEU A 105 2.68 -5.56 10.66
C LEU A 105 3.88 -4.62 10.56
N ILE A 106 4.17 -4.18 9.35
CA ILE A 106 5.09 -3.10 9.02
C ILE A 106 4.29 -2.10 8.16
N VAL A 107 4.35 -0.82 8.49
CA VAL A 107 3.74 0.29 7.73
C VAL A 107 4.79 1.34 7.46
#